data_AF-A0A661NR98-F1
#
_entry.id   AF-A0A661NR98-F1
#
_cell.length_a   1.000
_cell.length_b   1.000
_cell.length_c   1.000
_cell.angle_alpha   90.00
_cell.angle_beta   90.00
_cell.angle_gamma   90.00
#
_symmetry.space_group_name_H-M   'P 1'
#
loop_
_entity.id
_entity.type
_entity.pdbx_description
1 polymer ?
#
loop_
_entity_poly.entity_id
_entity_poly.type
_entity_poly.pdbx_seq_one_letter_code
_entity_poly.pdbx_strand_id
1 'polypeptide(L)'
;MAGFVVACGGTRPPIQVTGPGVVFRGMVTSVEGSASVSEGETCEMRVQPTDDPRFNCRVQVQCGDEVLYGFPGAGFNRCATSEGDFIGARDDYQTRTDGDPAMGWNQTRRLLLVTDSQPDFRVVISMAAN
;
A
#
# COMPACT_ATOMS: atom_id res chain seq x y z
N MET A 1 5.78 -0.24 49.48
CA MET A 1 6.46 -1.19 48.56
C MET A 1 5.68 -1.18 47.27
N ALA A 2 6.33 -0.71 46.19
CA ALA A 2 5.72 -0.60 44.87
C ALA A 2 5.70 -1.96 44.18
N GLY A 3 4.55 -2.35 43.60
CA GLY A 3 4.43 -3.48 42.71
C GLY A 3 3.91 -3.00 41.36
N PHE A 4 4.82 -2.69 40.44
CA PHE A 4 4.48 -2.52 39.03
C PHE A 4 4.26 -3.92 38.44
N VAL A 5 3.02 -4.23 38.06
CA VAL A 5 2.72 -5.46 37.32
C VAL A 5 3.19 -5.25 35.89
N VAL A 6 4.28 -5.91 35.53
CA VAL A 6 4.77 -6.04 34.15
C VAL A 6 3.85 -7.03 33.44
N ALA A 7 2.89 -6.53 32.65
CA ALA A 7 2.11 -7.35 31.75
C ALA A 7 2.91 -7.60 30.46
N CYS A 8 3.83 -8.58 30.49
CA CYS A 8 4.38 -9.18 29.27
C CYS A 8 3.42 -10.28 28.81
N GLY A 9 2.49 -9.96 27.90
CA GLY A 9 1.51 -10.94 27.41
C GLY A 9 0.48 -10.42 26.43
N GLY A 10 0.86 -9.50 25.54
CA GLY A 10 -0.04 -9.10 24.46
C GLY A 10 0.04 -10.12 23.32
N THR A 11 -0.91 -11.06 23.24
CA THR A 11 -1.21 -11.72 21.96
C THR A 11 -1.50 -10.61 20.97
N ARG A 12 -0.63 -10.40 19.98
CA ARG A 12 -0.93 -9.48 18.88
C ARG A 12 -2.27 -9.94 18.31
N PRO A 13 -3.30 -9.05 18.23
CA PRO A 13 -4.56 -9.44 17.64
C PRO A 13 -4.30 -10.04 16.26
N PRO A 14 -5.04 -11.10 15.88
CA PRO A 14 -4.91 -11.69 14.56
C PRO A 14 -5.09 -10.58 13.51
N ILE A 15 -4.25 -10.62 12.47
CA ILE A 15 -4.32 -9.65 11.38
C ILE A 15 -5.71 -9.77 10.77
N GLN A 16 -6.52 -8.72 10.87
CA GLN A 16 -7.88 -8.72 10.36
C GLN A 16 -7.84 -8.79 8.84
N VAL A 17 -8.46 -9.81 8.24
CA VAL A 17 -8.55 -9.94 6.78
C VAL A 17 -9.32 -8.73 6.24
N THR A 18 -8.80 -8.12 5.17
CA THR A 18 -9.51 -7.04 4.49
C THR A 18 -10.80 -7.59 3.90
N GLY A 19 -11.89 -6.82 3.95
CA GLY A 19 -13.20 -7.19 3.42
C GLY A 19 -13.22 -7.44 1.90
N PRO A 20 -14.38 -7.33 1.22
CA PRO A 20 -14.42 -7.53 -0.22
C PRO A 20 -13.42 -6.60 -0.91
N GLY A 21 -12.73 -7.11 -1.93
CA GLY A 21 -11.71 -6.34 -2.62
C GLY A 21 -12.25 -4.99 -3.11
N VAL A 22 -11.46 -3.93 -2.92
CA VAL A 22 -11.83 -2.55 -3.27
C VAL A 22 -10.91 -2.02 -4.36
N VAL A 23 -11.46 -1.20 -5.26
CA VAL A 23 -10.71 -0.52 -6.32
C VAL A 23 -10.87 0.98 -6.16
N PHE A 24 -9.76 1.70 -6.16
CA PHE A 24 -9.70 3.15 -6.22
C PHE A 24 -9.19 3.57 -7.59
N ARG A 25 -9.81 4.57 -8.19
CA ARG A 25 -9.39 5.15 -9.48
C ARG A 25 -8.83 6.54 -9.24
N GLY A 26 -7.82 6.94 -9.99
CA GLY A 26 -7.15 8.23 -9.79
C GLY A 26 -6.35 8.67 -11.00
N MET A 27 -5.60 9.75 -10.83
CA MET A 27 -4.66 10.25 -11.83
C MET A 27 -3.32 10.61 -11.20
N VAL A 28 -2.24 10.41 -11.94
CA VAL A 28 -0.90 10.87 -11.57
C VAL A 28 -0.90 12.39 -11.53
N THR A 29 -0.49 12.95 -10.40
CA THR A 29 -0.40 14.41 -10.20
C THR A 29 1.02 14.93 -10.15
N SER A 30 2.01 14.06 -9.92
CA SER A 30 3.42 14.43 -9.92
C SER A 30 4.29 13.21 -10.18
N VAL A 31 5.30 13.40 -11.03
CA VAL A 31 6.33 12.39 -11.33
C VAL A 31 7.71 13.01 -11.14
N GLU A 32 8.55 12.32 -10.39
CA GLU A 32 9.97 12.65 -10.20
C GLU A 32 10.83 11.41 -10.50
N GLY A 33 12.03 11.64 -11.03
CA GLY A 33 12.98 10.57 -11.34
C GLY A 33 12.64 9.81 -12.62
N SER A 34 12.89 8.50 -12.60
CA SER A 34 12.88 7.64 -13.80
C SER A 34 11.60 6.79 -13.90
N ALA A 35 10.46 7.30 -13.43
CA ALA A 35 9.20 6.55 -13.52
C ALA A 35 8.79 6.32 -14.99
N SER A 36 8.17 5.18 -15.29
CA SER A 36 7.66 4.86 -16.63
C SER A 36 6.33 5.52 -17.00
N VAL A 37 5.73 6.28 -16.07
CA VAL A 37 4.42 6.92 -16.21
C VAL A 37 4.52 8.43 -16.33
N SER A 38 3.48 9.06 -16.88
CA SER A 38 3.41 10.52 -17.05
C SER A 38 2.41 11.18 -16.12
N GLU A 39 2.61 12.46 -15.82
CA GLU A 39 1.57 13.27 -15.16
C GLU A 39 0.27 13.29 -15.99
N GLY A 40 -0.87 13.20 -15.30
CA GLY A 40 -2.19 13.10 -15.91
C GLY A 40 -2.62 11.68 -16.29
N GLU A 41 -1.74 10.69 -16.19
CA GLU A 41 -2.07 9.30 -16.50
C GLU A 41 -3.06 8.71 -15.50
N THR A 42 -4.02 7.92 -15.99
CA THR A 42 -5.04 7.30 -15.15
C THR A 42 -4.48 6.08 -14.42
N CYS A 43 -4.79 5.97 -13.13
CA CYS A 43 -4.35 4.88 -12.29
C CYS A 43 -5.50 4.15 -11.60
N GLU A 44 -5.29 2.88 -11.31
CA GLU A 44 -6.13 2.04 -10.46
C GLU A 44 -5.29 1.46 -9.32
N MET A 45 -5.74 1.63 -8.08
CA MET A 45 -5.25 0.89 -6.93
C MET A 45 -6.27 -0.19 -6.57
N ARG A 46 -5.88 -1.45 -6.69
CA ARG A 46 -6.69 -2.62 -6.34
C ARG A 46 -6.19 -3.18 -5.01
N VAL A 47 -7.10 -3.35 -4.05
CA VAL A 47 -6.83 -3.98 -2.76
C VAL A 47 -7.68 -5.22 -2.66
N GLN A 48 -7.06 -6.37 -2.43
CA GLN A 48 -7.74 -7.67 -2.37
C GLN A 48 -7.33 -8.41 -1.08
N PRO A 49 -8.21 -9.24 -0.49
CA PRO A 49 -7.80 -10.14 0.59
C PRO A 49 -6.73 -11.14 0.10
N THR A 50 -5.99 -11.72 1.04
CA THR A 50 -5.02 -12.79 0.79
C THR A 50 -5.18 -13.90 1.82
N ASP A 51 -4.93 -15.14 1.41
CA ASP A 51 -4.91 -16.31 2.29
C ASP A 51 -3.55 -16.54 2.96
N ASP A 52 -2.54 -15.71 2.65
CA ASP A 52 -1.24 -15.80 3.32
C ASP A 52 -1.36 -15.38 4.79
N PRO A 53 -1.02 -16.26 5.76
CA PRO A 53 -1.22 -15.97 7.19
C PRO A 53 -0.33 -14.84 7.74
N ARG A 54 0.64 -14.35 6.97
CA ARG A 54 1.56 -13.27 7.37
C ARG A 54 1.03 -11.88 7.03
N PHE A 55 0.04 -11.82 6.14
CA PHE A 55 -0.52 -10.62 5.51
C PHE A 55 -2.05 -10.67 5.59
N ASN A 56 -2.72 -9.57 5.26
CA ASN A 56 -4.20 -9.52 5.22
C ASN A 56 -4.76 -8.88 3.96
N CYS A 57 -3.88 -8.43 3.07
CA CYS A 57 -4.23 -7.86 1.80
C CYS A 57 -3.10 -8.00 0.79
N ARG A 58 -3.47 -7.88 -0.47
CA ARG A 58 -2.58 -7.61 -1.59
C ARG A 58 -3.01 -6.29 -2.24
N VAL A 59 -2.05 -5.39 -2.43
CA VAL A 59 -2.25 -4.10 -3.11
C VAL A 59 -1.53 -4.14 -4.45
N GLN A 60 -2.20 -3.70 -5.50
CA GLN A 60 -1.62 -3.49 -6.82
C GLN A 60 -1.96 -2.08 -7.29
N VAL A 61 -0.97 -1.39 -7.86
CA VAL A 61 -1.11 -0.05 -8.44
C VAL A 61 -0.71 -0.12 -9.90
N GLN A 62 -1.66 0.17 -10.77
CA GLN A 62 -1.48 0.20 -12.22
C GLN A 62 -1.81 1.59 -12.74
N CYS A 63 -0.96 2.16 -13.59
CA CYS A 63 -1.19 3.44 -14.26
C CYS A 63 -0.99 3.23 -15.76
N GLY A 64 -2.03 3.48 -16.56
CA GLY A 64 -2.03 3.05 -17.96
C GLY A 64 -1.75 1.54 -18.09
N ASP A 65 -0.75 1.20 -18.89
CA ASP A 65 -0.30 -0.18 -19.09
C ASP A 65 0.81 -0.62 -18.10
N GLU A 66 1.27 0.30 -17.25
CA GLU A 66 2.41 0.10 -16.35
C GLU A 66 1.96 -0.29 -14.94
N VAL A 67 2.63 -1.27 -14.34
CA VAL A 67 2.43 -1.63 -12.92
C VAL A 67 3.50 -0.94 -12.10
N LEU A 68 3.09 0.00 -11.25
CA LEU A 68 3.99 0.76 -10.38
C LEU A 68 4.25 0.06 -9.04
N TYR A 69 3.32 -0.78 -8.58
CA TYR A 69 3.46 -1.52 -7.32
C TYR A 69 2.62 -2.79 -7.36
N GLY A 70 3.09 -3.86 -6.71
CA GLY A 70 2.37 -5.12 -6.64
C GLY A 70 2.42 -5.91 -7.94
N PHE A 71 3.63 -6.14 -8.46
CA PHE A 71 3.91 -7.09 -9.53
C PHE A 71 3.38 -8.51 -9.21
N PRO A 72 3.28 -9.41 -10.21
CA PRO A 72 2.86 -10.79 -9.97
C PRO A 72 3.69 -11.45 -8.85
N GLY A 73 3.02 -11.91 -7.79
CA GLY A 73 3.68 -12.49 -6.61
C GLY A 73 4.17 -11.49 -5.56
N ALA A 74 3.95 -10.17 -5.75
CA ALA A 74 4.31 -9.10 -4.83
C ALA A 74 3.08 -8.28 -4.37
N GLY A 75 3.32 -7.27 -3.54
CA GLY A 75 2.31 -6.33 -3.04
C GLY A 75 1.53 -6.82 -1.81
N PHE A 76 2.02 -7.85 -1.13
CA PHE A 76 1.40 -8.37 0.08
C PHE A 76 1.70 -7.45 1.27
N ASN A 77 0.65 -7.03 1.96
CA ASN A 77 0.71 -5.98 2.97
C ASN A 77 -0.01 -6.37 4.26
N ARG A 78 0.30 -5.63 5.32
CA ARG A 78 -0.49 -5.58 6.56
C ARG A 78 -1.34 -4.31 6.54
N CYS A 79 -2.40 -4.33 5.75
CA CYS A 79 -3.34 -3.22 5.63
C CYS A 79 -3.99 -2.90 6.98
N ALA A 80 -4.18 -1.61 7.24
CA ALA A 80 -5.05 -1.13 8.31
C ALA A 80 -6.51 -1.27 7.86
N THR A 81 -7.32 -1.85 8.74
CA THR A 81 -8.75 -2.06 8.51
C THR A 81 -9.57 -1.50 9.67
N SER A 82 -10.77 -1.00 9.38
CA SER A 82 -11.77 -0.62 10.39
C SER A 82 -13.09 -1.28 10.03
N GLU A 83 -13.69 -2.03 10.94
CA GLU A 83 -14.95 -2.77 10.69
C GLU A 83 -14.88 -3.73 9.48
N GLY A 84 -13.68 -4.20 9.14
CA GLY A 84 -13.42 -5.04 7.96
C GLY A 84 -13.08 -4.24 6.69
N ASP A 85 -13.31 -2.93 6.68
CA ASP A 85 -13.04 -2.09 5.53
C ASP A 85 -11.59 -1.62 5.49
N PHE A 86 -11.03 -1.56 4.28
CA PHE A 86 -9.70 -1.02 4.02
C PHE A 86 -9.65 0.48 4.33
N ILE A 87 -8.75 0.89 5.24
CA ILE A 87 -8.53 2.31 5.58
C ILE A 87 -7.08 2.76 5.36
N GLY A 88 -6.14 1.85 5.11
CA GLY A 88 -4.72 2.18 5.06
C GLY A 88 -3.85 1.03 4.54
N ALA A 89 -2.84 1.36 3.74
CA ALA A 89 -1.70 0.49 3.49
C ALA A 89 -0.42 1.32 3.55
N ARG A 90 0.63 0.73 4.10
CA ARG A 90 1.95 1.32 4.15
C ARG A 90 2.99 0.22 4.03
N ASP A 91 3.82 0.35 3.01
CA ASP A 91 4.98 -0.47 2.76
C ASP A 91 6.21 0.44 2.76
N ASP A 92 6.93 0.45 3.88
CA ASP A 92 8.10 1.29 4.08
C ASP A 92 9.40 0.59 3.66
N TYR A 93 9.35 -0.70 3.33
CA TYR A 93 10.55 -1.48 3.06
C TYR A 93 10.91 -1.37 1.58
N GLN A 94 11.62 -0.30 1.22
CA GLN A 94 12.43 -0.31 0.01
C GLN A 94 13.57 -1.32 0.22
N THR A 95 13.43 -2.54 -0.30
CA THR A 95 14.55 -3.47 -0.35
C THR A 95 15.49 -2.99 -1.45
N ARG A 96 16.54 -2.26 -1.04
CA ARG A 96 17.62 -1.70 -1.89
C ARG A 96 18.30 -2.68 -2.86
N THR A 97 17.95 -3.97 -2.84
CA THR A 97 18.64 -5.03 -3.60
C THR A 97 17.75 -5.68 -4.66
N ASP A 98 16.41 -5.56 -4.59
CA ASP A 98 15.48 -6.21 -5.52
C ASP A 98 14.55 -5.24 -6.28
N GLY A 99 14.48 -3.97 -5.89
CA GLY A 99 13.68 -2.96 -6.60
C GLY A 99 12.19 -3.06 -6.25
N ASP A 100 11.86 -3.46 -5.02
CA ASP A 100 10.48 -3.39 -4.53
C ASP A 100 10.14 -1.94 -4.14
N PRO A 101 9.19 -1.29 -4.84
CA PRO A 101 8.81 0.09 -4.54
C PRO A 101 8.13 0.16 -3.18
N ALA A 102 8.42 1.18 -2.39
CA ALA A 102 7.62 1.53 -1.22
C ALA A 102 6.31 2.20 -1.62
N MET A 103 5.28 2.03 -0.79
CA MET A 103 3.95 2.58 -1.03
C MET A 103 3.32 3.14 0.25
N GLY A 104 2.69 4.31 0.14
CA GLY A 104 1.95 4.91 1.23
C GLY A 104 0.58 5.41 0.77
N TRP A 105 -0.49 4.91 1.38
CA TRP A 105 -1.85 5.37 1.16
C TRP A 105 -2.31 6.32 2.27
N ASN A 106 -2.77 7.51 1.89
CA ASN A 106 -3.42 8.47 2.78
C ASN A 106 -4.90 8.60 2.42
N GLN A 107 -5.76 7.88 3.15
CA GLN A 107 -7.21 7.89 2.95
C GLN A 107 -7.82 9.30 3.07
N THR A 108 -7.40 10.10 4.06
CA THR A 108 -7.97 11.42 4.33
C THR A 108 -7.69 12.40 3.20
N ARG A 109 -6.47 12.38 2.67
CA ARG A 109 -6.06 13.25 1.55
C ARG A 109 -6.36 12.65 0.18
N ARG A 110 -6.75 11.37 0.13
CA ARG A 110 -6.88 10.57 -1.09
C ARG A 110 -5.63 10.61 -1.96
N LEU A 111 -4.48 10.50 -1.31
CA LEU A 111 -3.17 10.53 -1.98
C LEU A 111 -2.49 9.18 -1.81
N LEU A 112 -2.05 8.63 -2.92
CA LEU A 112 -1.17 7.47 -2.98
C LEU A 112 0.23 7.95 -3.39
N LEU A 113 1.23 7.54 -2.62
CA LEU A 113 2.64 7.77 -2.94
C LEU A 113 3.27 6.41 -3.25
N VAL A 114 3.95 6.32 -4.39
CA VAL A 114 4.80 5.18 -4.75
C VAL A 114 6.21 5.69 -4.99
N THR A 115 7.20 5.05 -4.37
CA THR A 115 8.60 5.48 -4.45
C THR A 115 9.52 4.27 -4.52
N ASP A 116 10.53 4.33 -5.36
CA ASP A 116 11.58 3.33 -5.44
C ASP A 116 12.94 4.05 -5.48
N SER A 117 13.98 3.36 -5.04
CA SER A 117 15.36 3.82 -5.10
C SER A 117 16.16 3.20 -6.25
N GLN A 118 15.65 2.14 -6.88
CA GLN A 118 16.29 1.50 -8.03
C GLN A 118 15.27 0.80 -8.96
N PRO A 119 14.75 1.48 -10.01
CA PRO A 119 15.10 2.83 -10.43
C PRO A 119 14.64 3.90 -9.43
N ASP A 120 15.41 4.99 -9.30
CA ASP A 120 15.00 6.11 -8.43
C ASP A 120 13.80 6.83 -9.07
N PHE A 121 12.64 6.72 -8.42
CA PHE A 121 11.44 7.41 -8.82
C PHE A 121 10.52 7.73 -7.65
N ARG A 122 9.69 8.74 -7.86
CA ARG A 122 8.60 9.11 -6.97
C ARG A 122 7.37 9.53 -7.77
N VAL A 123 6.26 8.85 -7.52
CA VAL A 123 4.98 9.10 -8.18
C VAL A 123 3.92 9.42 -7.14
N VAL A 124 3.24 10.56 -7.30
CA VAL A 124 2.10 10.95 -6.47
C VAL A 124 0.83 10.84 -7.29
N ILE A 125 -0.14 10.08 -6.78
CA ILE A 125 -1.42 9.80 -7.45
C ILE A 125 -2.55 10.33 -6.57
N SER A 126 -3.41 11.16 -7.15
CA SER A 126 -4.65 11.61 -6.53
C SER A 126 -5.77 10.64 -6.87
N MET A 127 -6.36 10.03 -5.87
CA MET A 127 -7.44 9.06 -6.03
C MET A 127 -8.80 9.73 -5.84
N ALA A 128 -9.77 9.31 -6.63
CA ALA A 128 -11.16 9.71 -6.47
C ALA A 128 -11.75 9.13 -5.18
N ALA A 129 -12.73 9.84 -4.62
CA ALA A 129 -13.61 9.25 -3.63
C ALA A 129 -14.49 8.19 -4.32
N ASN A 130 -14.61 7.03 -3.67
CA ASN A 130 -15.64 6.04 -4.00
C ASN A 130 -17.00 6.53 -3.51
#